data_AF-A0A7V2PMT3-F1
#
_entry.id   AF-A0A7V2PMT3-F1
#
_cell.length_a   1.000
_cell.length_b   1.000
_cell.length_c   1.000
_cell.angle_alpha   90.00
_cell.angle_beta   90.00
_cell.angle_gamma   90.00
#
_symmetry.space_group_name_H-M   'P 1'
#
loop_
_entity.id
_entity.type
_entity.pdbx_description
1 polymer ?
#
loop_
_entity_poly.entity_id
_entity_poly.type
_entity_poly.pdbx_seq_one_letter_code
_entity_poly.pdbx_strand_id
1 'polypeptide(L)'
;MKQDDWFLHYMEQHYLAEQAEVLLQQCLEQRSPAPLQALVERLVIEGPHNLPALHLIWKVIVQRRTQIEQDAHSLWHDLKHLLESQGLPLPASSPWEALYLDEQALQRWADALSDAPLAVLEEGRRALRNTQTLLQDMREAWALLRALEEDLEGWAWGLARLAALSSPPFEQVL
;
A
#
# COMPACT_ATOMS: atom_id res chain seq x y z
N MET A 1 12.34 -20.35 30.05
CA MET A 1 11.14 -19.70 29.52
C MET A 1 9.94 -20.37 30.16
N LYS A 2 9.23 -19.66 31.03
CA LYS A 2 7.99 -20.17 31.62
C LYS A 2 6.86 -20.01 30.59
N GLN A 3 5.81 -20.82 30.73
CA GLN A 3 4.66 -20.82 29.82
C GLN A 3 3.89 -19.48 29.79
N ASP A 4 4.20 -18.54 30.69
CA ASP A 4 3.57 -17.21 30.72
C ASP A 4 4.35 -16.16 29.90
N ASP A 5 5.67 -16.35 29.69
CA ASP A 5 6.54 -15.37 29.03
C ASP A 5 6.24 -15.26 27.52
N TRP A 6 5.92 -16.39 26.87
CA TRP A 6 5.63 -16.40 25.43
C TRP A 6 4.25 -15.81 25.11
N PHE A 7 3.28 -15.95 26.02
CA PHE A 7 1.94 -15.37 25.85
C PHE A 7 1.98 -13.85 25.96
N LEU A 8 2.72 -13.30 26.93
CA LEU A 8 2.93 -11.85 27.06
C LEU A 8 3.61 -11.28 25.82
N HIS A 9 4.68 -11.92 25.34
CA HIS A 9 5.37 -11.49 24.13
C HIS A 9 4.47 -11.55 22.89
N TYR A 10 3.64 -12.59 22.76
CA TYR A 10 2.66 -12.70 21.69
C TYR A 10 1.63 -11.57 21.73
N MET A 11 1.09 -11.28 22.92
CA MET A 11 0.11 -10.20 23.12
C MET A 11 0.70 -8.83 22.79
N GLU A 12 1.95 -8.56 23.17
CA GLU A 12 2.66 -7.32 22.84
C GLU A 12 2.82 -7.14 21.34
N GLN A 13 3.23 -8.20 20.64
CA GLN A 13 3.34 -8.17 19.17
C GLN A 13 1.98 -7.95 18.52
N HIS A 14 0.93 -8.63 18.99
CA HIS A 14 -0.40 -8.48 18.43
C HIS A 14 -0.94 -7.06 18.62
N TYR A 15 -0.82 -6.52 19.83
CA TYR A 15 -1.22 -5.14 20.14
C TYR A 15 -0.48 -4.11 19.26
N LEU A 16 0.83 -4.31 19.05
CA LEU A 16 1.60 -3.44 18.18
C LEU A 16 1.15 -3.52 16.72
N ALA A 17 0.81 -4.72 16.22
CA ALA A 17 0.29 -4.89 14.87
C ALA A 17 -1.03 -4.13 14.69
N GLU A 18 -1.97 -4.29 15.63
CA GLU A 18 -3.26 -3.58 15.62
C GLU A 18 -3.06 -2.05 15.69
N GLN A 19 -2.17 -1.58 16.56
CA GLN A 19 -1.84 -0.16 16.63
C GLN A 19 -1.25 0.36 15.31
N ALA A 20 -0.36 -0.41 14.67
CA ALA A 20 0.21 -0.06 13.38
C ALA A 20 -0.86 0.01 12.28
N GLU A 21 -1.81 -0.93 12.25
CA GLU A 21 -2.94 -0.92 11.31
C GLU A 21 -3.82 0.33 11.50
N VAL A 22 -4.15 0.69 12.74
CA VAL A 22 -4.94 1.90 13.04
C VAL A 22 -4.21 3.16 12.60
N LEU A 23 -2.92 3.28 12.89
CA LEU A 23 -2.13 4.45 12.47
C LEU A 23 -1.96 4.49 10.95
N LEU A 24 -1.80 3.34 10.30
CA LEU A 24 -1.73 3.26 8.84
C LEU A 24 -3.02 3.74 8.20
N GLN A 25 -4.17 3.35 8.76
CA GLN A 25 -5.48 3.83 8.30
C GLN A 25 -5.60 5.35 8.44
N GLN A 26 -5.16 5.92 9.57
CA GLN A 26 -5.10 7.37 9.76
C GLN A 26 -4.17 8.05 8.74
N CYS A 27 -3.03 7.44 8.41
CA CYS A 27 -2.12 7.96 7.39
C CYS A 27 -2.80 8.06 6.03
N LEU A 28 -3.56 7.03 5.65
CA LEU A 28 -4.31 6.99 4.39
C LEU A 28 -5.43 8.02 4.36
N GLU A 29 -6.20 8.16 5.45
CA GLU A 29 -7.29 9.14 5.56
C GLU A 29 -6.79 10.60 5.51
N GLN A 30 -5.65 10.86 6.16
CA GLN A 30 -5.06 12.20 6.23
C GLN A 30 -4.09 12.50 5.09
N ARG A 31 -3.81 11.52 4.22
CA ARG A 31 -2.76 11.58 3.18
C ARG A 31 -1.41 12.05 3.74
N SER A 32 -1.05 11.57 4.91
CA SER A 32 0.11 12.03 5.67
C SER A 32 0.82 10.86 6.36
N PRO A 33 2.16 10.77 6.32
CA PRO A 33 2.90 9.72 7.03
C PRO A 33 2.97 9.96 8.55
N ALA A 34 2.61 11.16 9.02
CA ALA A 34 2.89 11.62 10.38
C ALA A 34 2.37 10.69 11.50
N PRO A 35 1.16 10.12 11.44
CA PRO A 35 0.67 9.24 12.51
C PRO A 35 1.56 8.03 12.75
N LEU A 36 2.00 7.36 11.69
CA LEU A 36 2.87 6.18 11.80
C LEU A 36 4.33 6.58 12.06
N GLN A 37 4.78 7.68 11.46
CA GLN A 37 6.14 8.18 11.64
C GLN A 37 6.44 8.49 13.11
N ALA A 38 5.50 9.09 13.85
CA ALA A 38 5.67 9.37 15.28
C ALA A 38 5.87 8.09 16.13
N LEU A 39 5.20 7.00 15.78
CA LEU A 39 5.41 5.69 16.42
C LEU A 39 6.81 5.15 16.11
N VAL A 40 7.22 5.19 14.84
CA VAL A 40 8.53 4.71 14.38
C VAL A 40 9.65 5.49 15.05
N GLU A 41 9.56 6.82 15.09
CA GLU A 41 10.55 7.68 15.74
C GLU A 41 10.70 7.34 17.23
N ARG A 42 9.60 7.12 17.94
CA ARG A 42 9.64 6.70 19.35
C ARG A 42 10.39 5.38 19.54
N LEU A 43 10.06 4.37 18.72
CA LEU A 43 10.70 3.06 18.76
C LEU A 43 12.21 3.14 18.45
N VAL A 44 12.58 4.00 17.50
CA VAL A 44 13.99 4.26 17.14
C VAL A 44 14.74 4.92 18.29
N ILE A 45 14.15 5.92 18.94
CA ILE A 45 14.75 6.63 20.08
C ILE A 45 14.99 5.70 21.26
N GLU A 46 14.05 4.80 21.53
CA GLU A 46 14.18 3.77 22.59
C GLU A 46 15.33 2.78 22.29
N GLY A 47 15.67 2.58 21.02
CA GLY A 47 16.93 1.97 20.60
C GLY A 47 16.80 0.59 19.94
N PRO A 48 17.92 -0.13 19.75
CA PRO A 48 17.97 -1.26 18.82
C PRO A 48 17.17 -2.50 19.23
N HIS A 49 16.75 -2.60 20.50
CA HIS A 49 15.90 -3.71 20.96
C HIS A 49 14.51 -3.68 20.32
N ASN A 50 14.10 -2.56 19.73
CA ASN A 50 12.84 -2.39 19.00
C ASN A 50 12.91 -2.78 17.51
N LEU A 51 14.02 -3.32 17.02
CA LEU A 51 14.10 -3.86 15.66
C LEU A 51 12.96 -4.86 15.31
N PRO A 52 12.55 -5.79 16.20
CA PRO A 52 11.41 -6.65 15.93
C PRO A 52 10.08 -5.89 15.77
N ALA A 53 9.90 -4.80 16.52
CA ALA A 53 8.72 -3.94 16.43
C ALA A 53 8.67 -3.22 15.07
N LEU A 54 9.79 -2.66 14.61
CA LEU A 54 9.87 -2.05 13.28
C LEU A 54 9.62 -3.06 12.15
N HIS A 55 10.15 -4.28 12.28
CA HIS A 55 9.89 -5.35 11.31
C HIS A 55 8.40 -5.72 11.23
N LEU A 56 7.70 -5.70 12.37
CA LEU A 56 6.27 -5.95 12.40
C LEU A 56 5.49 -4.84 11.68
N ILE A 57 5.82 -3.57 11.96
CA ILE A 57 5.21 -2.42 11.26
C ILE A 57 5.45 -2.53 9.75
N TRP A 58 6.66 -2.90 9.33
CA TRP A 58 7.00 -3.10 7.93
C TRP A 58 6.11 -4.16 7.27
N LYS A 59 5.87 -5.30 7.95
CA LYS A 59 4.95 -6.33 7.45
C LYS A 59 3.54 -5.80 7.24
N VAL A 60 3.03 -4.99 8.18
CA VAL A 60 1.68 -4.39 8.09
C VAL A 60 1.60 -3.45 6.88
N ILE A 61 2.61 -2.61 6.65
CA ILE A 61 2.69 -1.71 5.48
C ILE A 61 2.69 -2.53 4.18
N VAL A 62 3.56 -3.54 4.07
CA VAL A 62 3.70 -4.39 2.89
C VAL A 62 2.40 -5.15 2.60
N GLN A 63 1.75 -5.69 3.63
CA GLN A 63 0.47 -6.36 3.51
C GLN A 63 -0.60 -5.42 2.96
N ARG A 64 -0.72 -4.21 3.53
CA ARG A 64 -1.70 -3.22 3.06
C ARG A 64 -1.43 -2.77 1.62
N ARG A 65 -0.16 -2.56 1.25
CA ARG A 65 0.22 -2.22 -0.12
C ARG A 65 -0.17 -3.31 -1.12
N THR A 66 0.11 -4.57 -0.76
CA THR A 66 -0.25 -5.73 -1.58
C THR A 66 -1.76 -5.83 -1.75
N GLN A 67 -2.53 -5.56 -0.70
CA GLN A 67 -4.00 -5.53 -0.77
C GLN A 67 -4.49 -4.45 -1.75
N ILE A 68 -3.95 -3.22 -1.67
CA ILE A 68 -4.34 -2.13 -2.59
C ILE A 68 -4.04 -2.51 -4.04
N GLU A 69 -2.91 -3.17 -4.30
CA GLU A 69 -2.57 -3.63 -5.64
C GLU A 69 -3.56 -4.71 -6.12
N GLN A 70 -3.92 -5.67 -5.28
CA GLN A 70 -4.93 -6.68 -5.60
C GLN A 70 -6.31 -6.06 -5.87
N ASP A 71 -6.72 -5.11 -5.03
CA ASP A 71 -8.01 -4.40 -5.16
C ASP A 71 -8.06 -3.60 -6.47
N ALA A 72 -6.95 -2.94 -6.85
CA ALA A 72 -6.83 -2.22 -8.12
C ALA A 72 -6.98 -3.15 -9.33
N HIS A 73 -6.36 -4.34 -9.28
CA HIS A 73 -6.50 -5.35 -10.34
C HIS A 73 -7.91 -5.92 -10.41
N SER A 74 -8.56 -6.18 -9.27
CA SER A 74 -9.95 -6.64 -9.22
C SER A 74 -10.90 -5.60 -9.81
N LEU A 75 -10.79 -4.35 -9.36
CA LEU A 75 -11.61 -3.23 -9.87
C LEU A 75 -11.45 -3.06 -11.39
N TRP A 76 -10.22 -3.18 -11.89
CA TRP A 76 -9.95 -3.12 -13.33
C TRP A 76 -10.55 -4.29 -14.09
N HIS A 77 -10.41 -5.51 -13.57
CA HIS A 77 -11.01 -6.70 -14.16
C HIS A 77 -12.54 -6.58 -14.25
N ASP A 78 -13.18 -6.10 -13.19
CA ASP A 78 -14.64 -5.91 -13.14
C ASP A 78 -15.11 -4.87 -14.16
N LEU A 79 -14.39 -3.74 -14.28
CA LEU A 79 -14.67 -2.75 -15.32
C LEU A 79 -14.52 -3.35 -16.72
N LYS A 80 -13.42 -4.07 -16.97
CA LYS A 80 -13.15 -4.68 -18.27
C LYS A 80 -14.26 -5.66 -18.65
N HIS A 81 -14.66 -6.52 -17.73
CA HIS A 81 -15.75 -7.47 -17.95
C HIS A 81 -17.09 -6.76 -18.21
N LEU A 82 -17.39 -5.70 -17.45
CA LEU A 82 -18.59 -4.89 -17.66
C LEU A 82 -18.63 -4.30 -19.07
N LEU A 83 -17.54 -3.65 -19.51
CA LEU A 83 -17.49 -3.01 -20.81
C LEU A 83 -17.45 -4.01 -21.96
N GLU A 84 -16.71 -5.11 -21.84
CA GLU A 84 -16.69 -6.19 -22.83
C GLU A 84 -18.08 -6.82 -23.02
N SER A 85 -18.85 -6.99 -21.95
CA SER A 85 -20.24 -7.49 -22.03
C SER A 85 -21.18 -6.57 -22.82
N GLN A 86 -20.81 -5.29 -22.97
CA GLN A 86 -21.52 -4.28 -23.74
C GLN A 86 -20.93 -4.08 -25.15
N GLY A 87 -19.96 -4.90 -25.55
CA GLY A 87 -19.26 -4.75 -26.84
C GLY A 87 -18.27 -3.59 -26.88
N LEU A 88 -17.81 -3.13 -25.70
CA LEU A 88 -16.92 -1.99 -25.54
C LEU A 88 -15.52 -2.43 -25.05
N PRO A 89 -14.67 -3.03 -25.89
CA PRO A 89 -13.35 -3.51 -25.46
C PRO A 89 -12.44 -2.35 -25.04
N LEU A 90 -11.75 -2.49 -23.91
CA LEU A 90 -10.81 -1.48 -23.41
C LEU A 90 -9.41 -1.64 -24.05
N PRO A 91 -8.73 -0.52 -24.39
CA PRO A 91 -7.38 -0.57 -24.96
C PRO A 91 -6.26 -0.76 -23.92
N ALA A 92 -6.53 -0.54 -22.63
CA ALA A 92 -5.53 -0.70 -21.56
C ALA A 92 -5.40 -2.16 -21.12
N SER A 93 -4.17 -2.56 -20.78
CA SER A 93 -3.87 -3.91 -20.32
C SER A 93 -3.79 -4.02 -18.80
N SER A 94 -3.50 -2.91 -18.11
CA SER A 94 -3.35 -2.83 -16.66
C SER A 94 -4.19 -1.72 -16.02
N PRO A 95 -4.52 -1.82 -14.71
CA PRO A 95 -5.19 -0.74 -13.97
C PRO A 95 -4.43 0.59 -14.07
N TRP A 96 -3.10 0.56 -13.99
CA TRP A 96 -2.30 1.78 -13.98
C TRP A 96 -2.23 2.44 -15.36
N GLU A 97 -2.31 1.66 -16.44
CA GLU A 97 -2.44 2.20 -17.80
C GLU A 97 -3.75 2.96 -17.98
N ALA A 98 -4.83 2.52 -17.32
CA ALA A 98 -6.13 3.17 -17.40
C ALA A 98 -6.10 4.62 -16.91
N LEU A 99 -5.20 4.97 -15.99
CA LEU A 99 -5.01 6.35 -15.51
C LEU A 99 -4.47 7.30 -16.59
N TYR A 100 -3.84 6.77 -17.64
CA TYR A 100 -3.30 7.57 -18.74
C TYR A 100 -4.26 7.68 -19.93
N LEU A 101 -5.46 7.09 -19.85
CA LEU A 101 -6.50 7.26 -20.85
C LEU A 101 -7.13 8.66 -20.70
N ASP A 102 -6.59 9.61 -21.45
CA ASP A 102 -7.09 10.97 -21.54
C ASP A 102 -8.38 11.06 -22.39
N GLU A 103 -9.04 12.21 -22.35
CA GLU A 103 -10.30 12.42 -23.09
C GLU A 103 -10.12 12.21 -24.61
N GLN A 104 -8.92 12.44 -25.16
CA GLN A 104 -8.63 12.17 -26.57
C GLN A 104 -8.55 10.68 -26.87
N ALA A 105 -7.96 9.88 -26.00
CA ALA A 105 -7.96 8.42 -26.09
C ALA A 105 -9.40 7.88 -25.95
N LEU A 106 -10.19 8.43 -25.03
CA LEU A 106 -11.61 8.08 -24.87
C LEU A 106 -12.45 8.44 -26.10
N GLN A 107 -12.16 9.58 -26.73
CA GLN A 107 -12.84 9.99 -27.95
C GLN A 107 -12.47 9.05 -29.10
N ARG A 108 -11.17 8.77 -29.30
CA ARG A 108 -10.71 7.80 -30.32
C ARG A 108 -11.30 6.42 -30.12
N TRP A 109 -11.41 5.97 -28.87
CA TRP A 109 -12.06 4.72 -28.51
C TRP A 109 -13.55 4.72 -28.86
N ALA A 110 -14.27 5.80 -28.58
CA ALA A 110 -15.68 5.91 -28.95
C ALA A 110 -15.90 6.03 -30.47
N ASP A 111 -15.03 6.76 -31.17
CA ASP A 111 -15.07 6.89 -32.64
C ASP A 111 -14.83 5.54 -33.31
N ALA A 112 -13.94 4.70 -32.75
CA ALA A 112 -13.72 3.33 -33.19
C ALA A 112 -14.92 2.40 -32.97
N LEU A 113 -15.87 2.81 -32.12
CA LEU A 113 -17.08 2.08 -31.76
C LEU A 113 -18.33 2.80 -32.28
N SER A 114 -18.25 3.44 -33.46
CA SER A 114 -19.30 4.28 -34.05
C SER A 114 -20.67 3.61 -34.20
N ASP A 115 -20.71 2.27 -34.18
CA ASP A 115 -21.94 1.48 -34.30
C ASP A 115 -22.64 1.24 -32.95
N ALA A 116 -21.99 1.56 -31.82
CA ALA A 116 -22.56 1.40 -30.49
C ALA A 116 -23.61 2.49 -30.18
N PRO A 117 -24.71 2.17 -29.48
CA PRO A 117 -25.68 3.17 -29.05
C PRO A 117 -25.03 4.24 -28.17
N LEU A 118 -25.37 5.52 -28.39
CA LEU A 118 -24.83 6.64 -27.60
C LEU A 118 -24.96 6.43 -26.09
N ALA A 119 -26.10 5.91 -25.63
CA ALA A 119 -26.34 5.62 -24.21
C ALA A 119 -25.35 4.59 -23.63
N VAL A 120 -24.96 3.58 -24.42
CA VAL A 120 -23.98 2.55 -24.02
C VAL A 120 -22.58 3.16 -23.93
N LEU A 121 -22.21 4.01 -24.89
CA LEU A 121 -20.94 4.74 -24.88
C LEU A 121 -20.83 5.72 -23.70
N GLU A 122 -21.91 6.45 -23.39
CA GLU A 122 -21.95 7.38 -22.25
C GLU A 122 -21.80 6.65 -20.91
N GLU A 123 -22.51 5.53 -20.73
CA GLU A 123 -22.39 4.72 -19.52
C GLU A 123 -21.00 4.10 -19.40
N GLY A 124 -20.42 3.62 -20.51
CA GLY A 124 -19.05 3.10 -20.51
C GLY A 124 -18.01 4.16 -20.14
N ARG A 125 -18.13 5.37 -20.68
CA ARG A 125 -17.28 6.52 -20.30
C ARG A 125 -17.44 6.90 -18.83
N ARG A 126 -18.67 6.84 -18.30
CA ARG A 126 -18.93 7.12 -16.89
C ARG A 126 -18.28 6.06 -16.00
N ALA A 127 -18.48 4.78 -16.30
CA ALA A 127 -17.88 3.68 -15.58
C ALA A 127 -16.35 3.79 -15.54
N LEU A 128 -15.72 4.05 -16.70
CA LEU A 128 -14.28 4.23 -16.79
C LEU A 128 -13.77 5.43 -15.98
N ARG A 129 -14.44 6.60 -16.04
CA ARG A 129 -14.05 7.77 -15.23
C ARG A 129 -14.17 7.52 -13.73
N ASN A 130 -15.24 6.84 -13.31
CA ASN A 130 -15.41 6.45 -11.92
C ASN A 130 -14.27 5.52 -11.46
N THR A 131 -13.95 4.51 -12.27
CA THR A 131 -12.84 3.59 -11.99
C THR A 131 -11.49 4.31 -11.98
N GLN A 132 -11.22 5.22 -12.91
CA GLN A 132 -10.00 6.04 -12.92
C GLN A 132 -9.85 6.86 -11.64
N THR A 133 -10.95 7.39 -11.10
CA THR A 133 -10.93 8.17 -9.85
C THR A 133 -10.53 7.28 -8.67
N LEU A 134 -11.14 6.09 -8.56
CA LEU A 134 -10.80 5.11 -7.53
C LEU A 134 -9.36 4.60 -7.66
N LEU A 135 -8.91 4.32 -8.89
CA LEU A 135 -7.53 3.90 -9.16
C LEU A 135 -6.53 5.00 -8.83
N GLN A 136 -6.88 6.27 -9.03
CA GLN A 136 -6.05 7.41 -8.63
C GLN A 136 -5.90 7.47 -7.11
N ASP A 137 -7.00 7.35 -6.37
CA ASP A 137 -6.96 7.30 -4.90
C ASP A 137 -6.13 6.11 -4.39
N MET A 138 -6.31 4.94 -4.99
CA MET A 138 -5.49 3.74 -4.69
C MET A 138 -4.02 3.96 -5.02
N ARG A 139 -3.69 4.65 -6.11
CA ARG A 139 -2.32 4.96 -6.52
C ARG A 139 -1.63 5.90 -5.53
N GLU A 140 -2.34 6.92 -5.07
CA GLU A 140 -1.85 7.86 -4.07
C GLU A 140 -1.63 7.17 -2.71
N ALA A 141 -2.58 6.34 -2.28
CA ALA A 141 -2.45 5.50 -1.10
C ALA A 141 -1.24 4.56 -1.20
N TRP A 142 -1.08 3.87 -2.33
CA TRP A 142 0.06 2.98 -2.59
C TRP A 142 1.40 3.73 -2.51
N ALA A 143 1.47 4.94 -3.08
CA ALA A 143 2.67 5.77 -3.06
C ALA A 143 3.05 6.20 -1.63
N LEU A 144 2.06 6.58 -0.82
CA LEU A 144 2.27 6.90 0.60
C LEU A 144 2.81 5.69 1.38
N LEU A 145 2.23 4.51 1.19
CA LEU A 145 2.70 3.28 1.82
C LEU A 145 4.13 2.93 1.40
N ARG A 146 4.48 3.16 0.13
CA ARG A 146 5.83 2.93 -0.37
C ARG A 146 6.85 3.88 0.28
N ALA A 147 6.50 5.15 0.45
CA ALA A 147 7.36 6.10 1.15
C ALA A 147 7.58 5.68 2.62
N LEU A 148 6.52 5.28 3.32
CA LEU A 148 6.61 4.78 4.71
C LEU A 148 7.49 3.52 4.82
N GLU A 149 7.39 2.60 3.85
CA GLU A 149 8.24 1.40 3.77
C GLU A 149 9.72 1.78 3.64
N GLU A 150 10.04 2.70 2.72
CA GLU A 150 11.41 3.18 2.46
C GLU A 150 12.02 3.88 3.69
N ASP A 151 11.24 4.74 4.35
CA ASP A 151 11.66 5.41 5.59
C ASP A 151 11.95 4.38 6.70
N LEU A 152 11.05 3.42 6.89
CA LEU A 152 11.16 2.39 7.91
C LEU A 152 12.36 1.47 7.69
N GLU A 153 12.65 1.09 6.43
CA GLU A 153 13.85 0.36 6.06
C GLU A 153 15.12 1.16 6.42
N GLY A 154 15.13 2.46 6.13
CA GLY A 154 16.22 3.36 6.51
C GLY A 154 16.48 3.38 8.02
N TRP A 155 15.41 3.52 8.81
CA TRP A 155 15.49 3.47 10.28
C TRP A 155 15.98 2.12 10.80
N ALA A 156 15.45 1.02 10.27
CA ALA A 156 15.84 -0.32 10.66
C ALA A 156 17.33 -0.58 10.40
N TRP A 157 17.85 -0.16 9.23
CA TRP A 157 19.29 -0.25 8.93
C TRP A 157 20.14 0.59 9.89
N GLY A 158 19.69 1.80 10.23
CA GLY A 158 20.36 2.65 11.21
C GLY A 158 20.47 1.99 12.59
N LEU A 159 19.37 1.42 13.09
CA LEU A 159 19.35 0.71 14.36
C LEU A 159 20.17 -0.58 14.35
N ALA A 160 20.11 -1.36 13.26
CA ALA A 160 20.91 -2.58 13.11
C ALA A 160 22.41 -2.26 13.18
N ARG A 161 22.84 -1.16 12.56
CA ARG A 161 24.21 -0.67 12.66
C ARG A 161 24.59 -0.26 14.08
N LEU A 162 23.70 0.45 14.80
CA LEU A 162 23.94 0.82 16.20
C LEU A 162 24.06 -0.42 17.10
N ALA A 163 23.19 -1.42 16.93
CA ALA A 163 23.26 -2.69 17.65
C ALA A 163 24.62 -3.38 17.46
N ALA A 164 25.08 -3.46 16.22
CA ALA A 164 26.36 -4.07 15.87
C ALA A 164 27.55 -3.34 16.52
N LEU A 165 27.51 -2.00 16.57
CA LEU A 165 28.55 -1.19 17.21
C LEU A 165 28.54 -1.26 18.74
N SER A 166 27.37 -1.48 19.34
CA SER A 166 27.22 -1.63 20.80
C SER A 166 27.56 -3.02 21.33
N SER A 167 27.75 -4.01 20.44
CA SER A 167 28.14 -5.36 20.83
C SER A 167 29.65 -5.41 21.08
N PRO A 168 30.14 -5.95 22.22
CA PRO A 168 31.57 -6.02 22.48
C PRO A 168 32.26 -6.88 21.41
N PRO A 169 33.49 -6.52 20.98
CA PRO A 169 34.24 -7.35 20.05
C PRO A 169 34.47 -8.73 20.67
N PHE A 170 34.27 -9.78 19.87
CA PHE A 170 34.41 -11.20 20.22
C PHE A 170 35.79 -11.61 20.79
N GLU A 171 36.74 -10.69 20.92
CA GLU A 171 38.13 -10.95 21.32
C GLU A 171 38.38 -10.98 22.85
N GLN A 172 37.36 -10.90 23.71
CA GLN A 172 37.54 -10.90 25.17
C GLN A 172 36.85 -12.05 25.93
N VAL A 173 36.50 -13.17 25.27
CA VAL A 173 35.86 -14.33 25.92
C VAL A 173 36.65 -15.65 25.71
N LEU A 174 37.98 -15.57 25.64
CA LEU A 174 38.86 -16.76 25.70
C LEU A 174 39.82 -16.68 26.88
#